data_AF-A0A9W4DRD4-F1
#
_entry.id   AF-A0A9W4DRD4-F1
#
_cell.length_a   1.000
_cell.length_b   1.000
_cell.length_c   1.000
_cell.angle_alpha   90.00
_cell.angle_beta   90.00
_cell.angle_gamma   90.00
#
_symmetry.space_group_name_H-M   'P 1'
#
loop_
_entity.id
_entity.type
_entity.pdbx_description
1 polymer ?
#
loop_
_entity_poly.entity_id
_entity_poly.type
_entity_poly.pdbx_seq_one_letter_code
_entity_poly.pdbx_strand_id
1 'polypeptide(L)'
;MPGTPDGHTAAGDAPADGPPFGGLGPNLGVHDAFTLGWKLAAVLRGRAIEDLLDTYHAERHPAGAWVLHITQAQRALAHPQPGPDIVELREVLTGLLRLPEANRHMAGLMSGLSHPWPLAEDDRRVPAPGA
;
A
#
# COMPACT_ATOMS: atom_id res chain seq x y z
N MET A 1 24.55 17.79 -23.41
CA MET A 1 24.46 17.81 -21.94
C MET A 1 23.31 16.89 -21.54
N PRO A 2 23.55 15.68 -21.04
CA PRO A 2 22.47 14.77 -20.67
C PRO A 2 21.87 15.21 -19.33
N GLY A 3 20.54 15.25 -19.27
CA GLY A 3 19.76 15.65 -18.11
C GLY A 3 19.94 14.67 -16.95
N THR A 4 20.02 15.23 -15.75
CA THR A 4 19.99 14.53 -14.47
C THR A 4 18.68 13.74 -14.33
N PRO A 5 18.71 12.46 -13.93
CA PRO A 5 17.50 11.73 -13.58
C PRO A 5 17.05 12.22 -12.20
N ASP A 6 15.86 12.84 -12.14
CA ASP A 6 15.18 13.22 -10.91
C ASP A 6 14.67 11.96 -10.19
N GLY A 7 15.60 11.23 -9.59
CA GLY A 7 15.33 10.04 -8.78
C GLY A 7 15.06 10.40 -7.32
N HIS A 8 13.99 11.15 -7.05
CA HIS A 8 13.45 11.21 -5.70
C HIS A 8 12.54 10.00 -5.49
N THR A 9 13.14 8.89 -5.06
CA THR A 9 12.44 7.71 -4.56
C THR A 9 11.62 8.08 -3.34
N ALA A 10 10.36 8.46 -3.55
CA ALA A 10 9.42 8.69 -2.45
C ALA A 10 8.96 7.33 -1.91
N ALA A 11 9.78 6.74 -1.03
CA ALA A 11 9.27 5.77 -0.08
C ALA A 11 8.32 6.51 0.88
N GLY A 12 7.06 6.09 0.96
CA GLY A 12 6.16 6.53 2.02
C GLY A 12 5.45 7.88 1.82
N ASP A 13 4.86 8.13 0.66
CA ASP A 13 3.95 9.29 0.45
C ASP A 13 2.58 9.14 1.18
N ALA A 14 2.56 8.38 2.28
CA ALA A 14 1.45 8.37 3.21
C ALA A 14 1.58 9.61 4.12
N PRO A 15 0.55 10.47 4.22
CA PRO A 15 0.61 11.62 5.11
C PRO A 15 0.86 11.16 6.56
N ALA A 16 1.94 11.64 7.16
CA ALA A 16 2.37 11.27 8.51
C ALA A 16 1.35 11.66 9.61
N ASP A 17 0.45 12.61 9.31
CA ASP A 17 -0.47 13.23 10.28
C ASP A 17 -1.93 12.76 10.16
N GLY A 18 -2.18 11.59 9.56
CA GLY A 18 -3.51 10.97 9.55
C GLY A 18 -3.86 10.35 10.91
N PRO A 19 -5.13 10.37 11.36
CA PRO A 19 -5.54 9.58 12.52
C PRO A 19 -5.17 8.10 12.29
N PRO A 20 -4.79 7.33 13.33
CA PRO A 20 -4.31 5.96 13.18
C PRO A 20 -5.47 5.00 12.87
N PHE A 21 -6.09 5.14 11.70
CA PHE A 21 -7.18 4.30 11.26
C PHE A 21 -6.62 2.93 10.86
N GLY A 22 -6.65 1.98 11.80
CA GLY A 22 -6.44 0.56 11.53
C GLY A 22 -5.02 0.10 11.21
N GLY A 23 -3.98 0.93 11.42
CA GLY A 23 -2.57 0.51 11.27
C GLY A 23 -2.08 0.33 9.82
N LEU A 24 -2.82 0.87 8.84
CA LEU A 24 -2.53 0.69 7.40
C LEU A 24 -1.20 1.32 6.96
N GLY A 25 -0.89 2.53 7.42
CA GLY A 25 0.34 3.25 7.07
C GLY A 25 1.62 2.54 7.54
N PRO A 26 1.75 2.19 8.84
CA PRO A 26 2.90 1.45 9.34
C PRO A 26 3.14 0.10 8.64
N ASN A 27 2.07 -0.66 8.35
CA ASN A 27 2.18 -1.93 7.62
C ASN A 27 2.67 -1.72 6.17
N LEU A 28 2.22 -0.64 5.51
CA LEU A 28 2.70 -0.29 4.17
C LEU A 28 4.21 0.00 4.17
N GLY A 29 4.71 0.76 5.15
CA GLY A 29 6.14 1.10 5.25
C GLY A 29 7.05 -0.11 5.46
N VAL A 30 6.62 -1.10 6.24
CA VAL A 30 7.37 -2.37 6.40
C VAL A 30 7.43 -3.13 5.08
N HIS A 31 6.31 -3.20 4.35
CA HIS A 31 6.26 -3.88 3.05
C HIS A 31 7.13 -3.16 2.00
N ASP A 32 7.15 -1.82 2.02
CA ASP A 32 8.00 -1.01 1.14
C ASP A 32 9.49 -1.24 1.45
N ALA A 33 9.87 -1.21 2.73
CA ALA A 33 11.24 -1.43 3.16
C ALA A 33 11.73 -2.84 2.79
N PHE A 34 10.88 -3.85 2.95
CA PHE A 34 11.21 -5.22 2.56
C PHE A 34 11.43 -5.32 1.04
N THR A 35 10.51 -4.78 0.23
CA THR A 35 10.58 -4.83 -1.24
C THR A 35 11.79 -4.07 -1.78
N LEU A 36 11.99 -2.83 -1.32
CA LEU A 36 13.11 -2.01 -1.77
C LEU A 36 14.45 -2.58 -1.29
N GLY A 37 14.50 -3.11 -0.06
CA GLY A 37 15.74 -3.60 0.55
C GLY A 37 16.41 -4.71 -0.25
N TRP A 38 15.64 -5.69 -0.72
CA TRP A 38 16.22 -6.79 -1.51
C TRP A 38 16.59 -6.35 -2.93
N LYS A 39 15.78 -5.50 -3.58
CA LYS A 39 16.06 -4.96 -4.93
C LYS A 39 17.32 -4.11 -4.93
N LEU A 40 17.48 -3.24 -3.93
CA LEU A 40 18.68 -2.45 -3.74
C LEU A 40 19.91 -3.33 -3.48
N ALA A 41 19.77 -4.39 -2.66
CA ALA A 41 20.85 -5.34 -2.44
C ALA A 41 21.28 -6.09 -3.71
N ALA A 42 20.33 -6.41 -4.61
CA ALA A 42 20.63 -7.04 -5.90
C ALA A 42 21.42 -6.10 -6.82
N VAL A 43 21.03 -4.83 -6.89
CA VAL A 43 21.75 -3.79 -7.66
C VAL A 43 23.16 -3.59 -7.13
N LEU A 44 23.32 -3.38 -5.82
CA LEU A 44 24.64 -3.16 -5.21
C LEU A 44 25.60 -4.35 -5.38
N ARG A 45 25.06 -5.57 -5.55
CA ARG A 45 25.84 -6.78 -5.79
C ARG A 45 26.09 -7.08 -7.28
N GLY A 46 25.62 -6.22 -8.18
CA GLY A 46 25.72 -6.42 -9.63
C GLY A 46 24.93 -7.64 -10.14
N ARG A 47 23.86 -8.02 -9.42
CA ARG A 47 23.00 -9.18 -9.75
C ARG A 47 21.62 -8.76 -10.28
N ALA A 48 21.39 -7.46 -10.39
CA ALA A 48 20.15 -6.93 -10.91
C ALA A 48 20.11 -7.00 -12.43
N ILE A 49 18.94 -7.32 -12.95
CA ILE A 49 18.56 -7.06 -14.33
C ILE A 49 18.31 -5.56 -14.52
N GLU A 50 18.43 -5.09 -15.76
CA GLU A 50 18.07 -3.72 -16.13
C GLU A 50 16.62 -3.46 -15.70
N ASP A 51 16.36 -2.28 -15.15
CA ASP A 51 15.04 -1.83 -14.66
C ASP A 51 14.49 -2.54 -13.39
N LEU A 52 15.25 -3.39 -12.70
CA LEU A 52 14.80 -4.01 -11.44
C LEU A 52 14.33 -2.98 -10.40
N LEU A 53 14.97 -1.81 -10.29
CA LEU A 53 14.51 -0.78 -9.36
C LEU A 53 13.23 -0.07 -9.83
N ASP A 54 12.97 0.01 -11.13
CA ASP A 54 11.76 0.63 -11.65
C ASP A 54 10.52 -0.22 -11.33
N THR A 55 10.70 -1.54 -11.22
CA THR A 55 9.63 -2.45 -10.77
C THR A 55 9.13 -2.14 -9.35
N TYR A 56 9.96 -1.58 -8.47
CA TYR A 56 9.53 -1.19 -7.12
C TYR A 56 8.39 -0.18 -7.19
N HIS A 57 8.52 0.84 -8.05
CA HIS A 57 7.47 1.84 -8.18
C HIS A 57 6.19 1.23 -8.75
N ALA A 58 6.31 0.40 -9.79
CA ALA A 58 5.17 -0.28 -10.41
C ALA A 58 4.39 -1.17 -9.41
N GLU A 59 5.09 -1.82 -8.48
CA GLU A 59 4.49 -2.69 -7.46
C GLU A 59 3.89 -1.93 -6.28
N ARG A 60 4.56 -0.85 -5.84
CA ARG A 60 4.25 -0.20 -4.56
C ARG A 60 3.39 1.05 -4.69
N HIS A 61 3.43 1.73 -5.84
CA HIS A 61 2.60 2.91 -6.07
C HIS A 61 1.08 2.62 -6.00
N PRO A 62 0.55 1.54 -6.61
CA PRO A 62 -0.87 1.19 -6.48
C PRO A 62 -1.29 0.91 -5.02
N ALA A 63 -0.40 0.29 -4.23
CA ALA A 63 -0.65 0.02 -2.82
C ALA A 63 -0.73 1.32 -2.00
N GLY A 64 0.18 2.27 -2.24
CA GLY A 64 0.15 3.60 -1.62
C GLY A 64 -1.12 4.38 -1.97
N ALA A 65 -1.50 4.39 -3.25
CA ALA A 65 -2.74 5.04 -3.71
C ALA A 65 -3.99 4.44 -3.04
N TRP A 66 -4.04 3.12 -2.87
CA TRP A 66 -5.14 2.45 -2.18
C TRP A 66 -5.21 2.82 -0.69
N VAL A 67 -4.06 2.85 0.01
CA VAL A 67 -4.00 3.25 1.43
C VAL A 67 -4.48 4.70 1.60
N LEU A 68 -4.12 5.61 0.70
CA LEU A 68 -4.64 6.98 0.69
C LEU A 68 -6.16 7.00 0.54
N HIS A 69 -6.69 6.26 -0.43
CA HIS A 69 -8.13 6.20 -0.71
C HIS A 69 -8.93 5.72 0.51
N ILE A 70 -8.52 4.60 1.13
CA ILE A 70 -9.24 4.05 2.28
C ILE A 70 -9.12 4.94 3.52
N THR A 71 -7.97 5.59 3.73
CA THR A 71 -7.77 6.52 4.84
C THR A 71 -8.68 7.74 4.72
N GLN A 72 -8.88 8.26 3.49
CA GLN A 72 -9.81 9.37 3.25
C GLN A 72 -11.27 8.97 3.51
N ALA A 73 -11.67 7.77 3.08
CA ALA A 73 -13.00 7.23 3.39
C ALA A 73 -13.21 7.07 4.91
N GLN A 74 -12.23 6.52 5.61
CA GLN A 74 -12.26 6.38 7.08
C GLN A 74 -12.35 7.73 7.78
N ARG A 75 -11.60 8.75 7.31
CA ARG A 75 -11.68 10.10 7.85
C ARG A 75 -13.09 10.69 7.74
N ALA A 76 -13.76 10.52 6.59
CA ALA A 76 -15.15 10.95 6.44
C ALA A 76 -16.09 10.19 7.39
N LEU A 77 -15.91 8.87 7.50
CA LEU A 77 -16.66 8.00 8.41
C LEU A 77 -16.32 8.19 9.89
N ALA A 78 -15.24 8.89 10.24
CA ALA A 78 -14.86 9.15 11.63
C ALA A 78 -15.05 10.62 12.03
N HIS A 79 -15.56 11.47 11.13
CA HIS A 79 -15.80 12.87 11.44
C HIS A 79 -16.70 13.01 12.69
N PRO A 80 -16.34 13.85 13.69
CA PRO A 80 -17.07 13.97 14.95
C PRO A 80 -18.50 14.50 14.80
N GLN A 81 -18.71 15.32 13.77
CA GLN A 81 -20.02 15.91 13.43
C GLN A 81 -20.34 15.56 11.98
N PRO A 82 -20.76 14.31 11.70
CA PRO A 82 -21.11 13.91 10.34
C PRO A 82 -22.41 14.58 9.89
N GLY A 83 -22.53 14.86 8.59
CA GLY A 83 -23.82 15.22 8.00
C GLY A 83 -24.81 14.05 8.07
N PRO A 84 -26.14 14.31 7.96
CA PRO A 84 -27.17 13.29 8.08
C PRO A 84 -26.97 12.12 7.11
N ASP A 85 -26.62 12.40 5.86
CA ASP A 85 -26.37 11.36 4.84
C ASP A 85 -25.23 10.41 5.21
N ILE A 86 -24.20 10.91 5.91
CA ILE A 86 -23.08 10.09 6.39
C ILE A 86 -23.50 9.22 7.57
N VAL A 87 -24.42 9.69 8.42
CA VAL A 87 -24.98 8.88 9.51
C VAL A 87 -25.77 7.70 8.95
N GLU A 88 -26.66 7.95 7.98
CA GLU A 88 -27.44 6.89 7.32
C GLU A 88 -26.52 5.89 6.60
N LEU A 89 -25.50 6.38 5.90
CA LEU A 89 -24.50 5.54 5.26
C LEU A 89 -23.74 4.66 6.28
N ARG A 90 -23.37 5.21 7.45
CA ARG A 90 -22.70 4.45 8.52
C ARG A 90 -23.57 3.32 9.03
N GLU A 91 -24.88 3.52 9.19
CA GLU A 91 -25.80 2.48 9.63
C GLU A 91 -25.87 1.32 8.61
N VAL A 92 -26.01 1.64 7.32
CA VAL A 92 -26.00 0.63 6.25
C VAL A 92 -24.66 -0.13 6.19
N LEU A 93 -23.54 0.59 6.22
CA LEU A 93 -22.20 -0.01 6.23
C LEU A 93 -21.99 -0.92 7.45
N THR A 94 -22.43 -0.47 8.63
CA THR A 94 -22.35 -1.26 9.87
C THR A 94 -23.21 -2.53 9.76
N GLY A 95 -24.40 -2.43 9.16
CA GLY A 95 -25.25 -3.58 8.85
C GLY A 95 -24.56 -4.59 7.95
N LEU A 96 -23.92 -4.13 6.87
CA LEU A 96 -23.15 -4.99 5.96
C LEU A 96 -21.96 -5.65 6.65
N LEU A 97 -21.21 -4.91 7.47
CA LEU A 97 -20.03 -5.44 8.18
C LEU A 97 -20.37 -6.45 9.29
N ARG A 98 -21.64 -6.61 9.64
CA ARG A 98 -22.11 -7.74 10.48
C ARG A 98 -22.17 -9.06 9.71
N LEU A 99 -22.20 -9.03 8.37
CA LEU A 99 -22.14 -10.23 7.55
C LEU A 99 -20.71 -10.79 7.57
N PRO A 100 -20.50 -12.10 7.89
CA PRO A 100 -19.17 -12.67 8.03
C PRO A 100 -18.27 -12.54 6.80
N GLU A 101 -18.85 -12.65 5.60
CA GLU A 101 -18.11 -12.54 4.35
C GLU A 101 -17.63 -11.10 4.09
N ALA A 102 -18.51 -10.12 4.27
CA ALA A 102 -18.16 -8.71 4.15
C ALA A 102 -17.10 -8.31 5.19
N ASN A 103 -17.25 -8.77 6.43
CA ASN A 103 -16.27 -8.54 7.49
C ASN A 103 -14.90 -9.14 7.15
N ARG A 104 -14.88 -10.41 6.73
CA ARG A 104 -13.64 -11.11 6.34
C ARG A 104 -12.96 -10.43 5.16
N HIS A 105 -13.73 -10.03 4.16
CA HIS A 105 -13.21 -9.28 3.01
C HIS A 105 -12.58 -7.97 3.48
N MET A 106 -13.30 -7.16 4.27
CA MET A 106 -12.80 -5.90 4.81
C MET A 106 -11.54 -6.10 5.66
N ALA A 107 -11.50 -7.10 6.53
CA ALA A 107 -10.32 -7.42 7.35
C ALA A 107 -9.11 -7.84 6.48
N GLY A 108 -9.35 -8.56 5.39
CA GLY A 108 -8.35 -8.92 4.40
C GLY A 108 -7.77 -7.72 3.66
N LEU A 109 -8.62 -6.76 3.28
CA LEU A 109 -8.19 -5.49 2.72
C LEU A 109 -7.38 -4.70 3.77
N MET A 110 -7.90 -4.56 5.00
CA MET A 110 -7.27 -3.77 6.06
C MET A 110 -5.92 -4.32 6.54
N SER A 111 -5.72 -5.64 6.49
CA SER A 111 -4.45 -6.26 6.82
C SER A 111 -3.43 -6.24 5.67
N GLY A 112 -3.87 -5.88 4.46
CA GLY A 112 -3.04 -5.98 3.24
C GLY A 112 -2.80 -7.42 2.77
N LEU A 113 -3.41 -8.43 3.41
CA LEU A 113 -3.21 -9.85 3.11
C LEU A 113 -4.06 -10.36 1.93
N SER A 114 -5.12 -9.64 1.56
CA SER A 114 -6.03 -10.06 0.49
C SER A 114 -5.89 -9.25 -0.80
N HIS A 115 -4.90 -8.35 -0.89
CA HIS A 115 -4.61 -7.61 -2.12
C HIS A 115 -3.50 -8.30 -2.93
N PRO A 116 -3.80 -8.85 -4.12
CA PRO A 116 -2.80 -9.24 -5.08
C PRO A 116 -2.29 -7.96 -5.76
N TRP A 117 -1.29 -7.31 -5.18
CA TRP A 117 -0.53 -6.32 -5.96
C TRP A 117 0.20 -7.07 -7.08
N PRO A 118 0.17 -6.57 -8.32
CA PRO A 118 0.89 -7.21 -9.40
C PRO A 118 2.37 -7.26 -9.01
N LEU A 119 2.92 -8.46 -8.84
CA LEU A 119 4.35 -8.66 -8.82
C LEU A 119 4.85 -8.34 -10.23
N ALA A 120 5.90 -7.52 -10.38
CA ALA A 120 6.50 -7.36 -11.68
C ALA A 120 6.97 -8.74 -12.18
N GLU A 121 6.70 -9.09 -13.44
CA GLU A 121 7.08 -10.39 -14.00
C GLU A 121 8.59 -10.67 -13.89
N ASP A 122 9.38 -9.59 -13.82
CA ASP A 122 10.83 -9.62 -13.71
C ASP A 122 11.36 -10.02 -12.33
N ASP A 123 10.55 -9.90 -11.27
CA ASP A 123 10.89 -10.40 -9.93
C ASP A 123 11.05 -11.92 -9.92
N ARG A 124 10.47 -12.65 -10.90
CA ARG A 124 10.61 -14.11 -11.00
C ARG A 124 11.97 -14.56 -11.53
N ARG A 125 12.78 -13.66 -12.10
CA ARG A 125 14.08 -13.97 -12.72
C ARG A 125 15.26 -13.79 -11.77
N VAL A 126 15.06 -13.10 -10.64
CA VAL A 126 16.05 -12.99 -9.56
C VAL A 126 15.47 -13.61 -8.30
N PRO A 127 15.96 -14.78 -7.83
CA PRO A 127 15.44 -15.39 -6.63
C PRO A 127 15.66 -14.46 -5.42
N ALA A 128 14.62 -14.28 -4.61
CA ALA A 128 14.74 -13.58 -3.35
C ALA A 128 15.83 -14.27 -2.49
N PRO A 129 16.66 -13.52 -1.77
CA PRO A 129 17.73 -14.11 -0.97
C PRO A 129 17.16 -15.05 0.10
N GLY A 130 17.43 -16.35 -0.03
CA GLY A 130 16.94 -17.40 0.87
C GLY A 130 16.04 -18.47 0.22
N ALA A 131 15.77 -18.38 -1.08
CA ALA A 131 15.12 -19.43 -1.88
C ALA A 131 16.13 -20.41 -2.51
#